data_AF-A0A1I0TBI5-F1
#
_entry.id   AF-A0A1I0TBI5-F1
#
_cell.length_a   1.000
_cell.length_b   1.000
_cell.length_c   1.000
_cell.angle_alpha   90.00
_cell.angle_beta   90.00
_cell.angle_gamma   90.00
#
_symmetry.space_group_name_H-M   'P 1'
#
loop_
_entity.id
_entity.type
_entity.pdbx_description
1 polymer ?
#
loop_
_entity_poly.entity_id
_entity_poly.type
_entity_poly.pdbx_seq_one_letter_code
_entity_poly.pdbx_strand_id
1 'polypeptide(L)'
;MPDRSAVALDLVPPELILPRLRVAAGIFAGFGLVLGVVAALLLTPEVGLALALALVASAVWAVISGGRRRLWIDHGVVSRRGALRTRRVNVTDATSVELVVRVARVSQVVLRVGDDGTTVTVPLALYTGDSGRELGPVALRAIADALARSSTAPAAAMASVLITQLRAEARDAGAAERPLHRAVGVIERAGRAPVGTLTDSEVASLVD
;
A
#
# COMPACT_ATOMS: atom_id res chain seq x y z
N MET A 1 -3.98 16.34 -14.12
CA MET A 1 -3.48 16.62 -12.75
C MET A 1 -4.48 15.99 -11.78
N PRO A 2 -4.07 15.49 -10.60
CA PRO A 2 -5.06 15.21 -9.56
C PRO A 2 -5.77 16.53 -9.24
N ASP A 3 -7.09 16.47 -9.13
CA ASP A 3 -7.93 17.63 -8.81
C ASP A 3 -7.51 18.20 -7.44
N ARG A 4 -7.72 19.50 -7.20
CA ARG A 4 -7.29 20.15 -5.93
C ARG A 4 -7.99 19.56 -4.70
N SER A 5 -9.05 18.77 -4.88
CA SER A 5 -9.78 18.01 -3.87
C SER A 5 -9.22 16.61 -3.57
N ALA A 6 -8.30 16.10 -4.39
CA ALA A 6 -7.83 14.72 -4.27
C ALA A 6 -6.89 14.55 -3.07
N VAL A 7 -7.22 13.62 -2.16
CA VAL A 7 -6.41 13.31 -0.98
C VAL A 7 -5.47 12.15 -1.30
N ALA A 8 -4.17 12.35 -1.10
CA ALA A 8 -3.16 11.31 -1.31
C ALA A 8 -3.27 10.22 -0.23
N LEU A 9 -3.22 8.96 -0.66
CA LEU A 9 -3.32 7.76 0.19
C LEU A 9 -1.97 7.03 0.30
N ASP A 10 -0.86 7.77 0.23
CA ASP A 10 0.48 7.20 0.25
C ASP A 10 1.02 7.16 1.68
N LEU A 11 1.15 5.96 2.26
CA LEU A 11 1.80 5.80 3.57
C LEU A 11 3.25 6.27 3.57
N VAL A 12 3.96 6.01 2.48
CA VAL A 12 5.34 6.46 2.29
C VAL A 12 5.33 7.38 1.08
N PRO A 13 5.56 8.68 1.26
CA PRO A 13 5.67 9.61 0.15
C PRO A 13 6.68 9.08 -0.88
N PRO A 14 6.34 9.01 -2.17
CA PRO A 14 7.25 8.53 -3.20
C PRO A 14 8.58 9.30 -3.22
N GLU A 15 8.58 10.54 -2.74
CA GLU A 15 9.75 11.40 -2.56
C GLU A 15 10.79 10.79 -1.60
N LEU A 16 10.37 9.96 -0.64
CA LEU A 16 11.27 9.24 0.28
C LEU A 16 11.81 7.93 -0.33
N ILE A 17 11.12 7.37 -1.32
CA ILE A 17 11.50 6.09 -1.96
C ILE A 17 12.43 6.35 -3.16
N LEU A 18 12.17 7.42 -3.92
CA LEU A 18 12.91 7.80 -5.12
C LEU A 18 14.44 7.90 -4.93
N PRO A 19 14.99 8.48 -3.84
CA PRO A 19 16.44 8.58 -3.64
C PRO A 19 17.07 7.20 -3.49
N ARG A 20 16.45 6.31 -2.71
CA ARG A 20 16.93 4.94 -2.50
C ARG A 20 16.84 4.11 -3.77
N LEU A 21 15.77 4.28 -4.55
CA LEU A 21 15.64 3.65 -5.86
C LEU A 21 16.70 4.12 -6.85
N ARG A 22 17.06 5.41 -6.83
CA ARG A 22 18.16 5.93 -7.69
C ARG A 22 19.51 5.35 -7.30
N VAL A 23 19.80 5.25 -6.00
CA VAL A 23 21.04 4.61 -5.52
C VAL A 23 21.09 3.14 -5.93
N ALA A 24 20.01 2.39 -5.69
CA ALA A 24 19.92 1.00 -6.10
C ALA A 24 20.07 0.85 -7.62
N ALA A 25 19.40 1.70 -8.40
CA ALA A 25 19.51 1.69 -9.86
C ALA A 25 20.94 1.99 -10.35
N GLY A 26 21.65 2.91 -9.69
CA GLY A 26 23.07 3.17 -9.98
C GLY A 26 23.95 1.95 -9.72
N ILE A 27 23.73 1.25 -8.61
CA ILE A 27 24.44 -0.01 -8.30
C ILE A 27 24.15 -1.07 -9.36
N PHE A 28 22.87 -1.31 -9.68
CA PHE A 28 22.49 -2.29 -10.70
C PHE A 28 23.02 -1.93 -12.09
N ALA A 29 23.02 -0.65 -12.47
CA ALA A 29 23.60 -0.20 -13.73
C ALA A 29 25.12 -0.44 -13.77
N GLY A 30 25.83 -0.17 -12.67
CA GLY A 30 27.27 -0.46 -12.55
C GLY A 30 27.57 -1.95 -12.68
N PHE A 31 26.84 -2.80 -11.95
CA PHE A 31 26.96 -4.26 -12.09
C PHE A 31 26.62 -4.74 -13.50
N GLY A 32 25.58 -4.18 -14.11
CA GLY A 32 25.19 -4.50 -15.49
C GLY A 32 26.27 -4.16 -16.51
N LEU A 33 26.96 -3.03 -16.34
CA LEU A 33 28.09 -2.66 -17.18
C LEU A 33 29.26 -3.64 -17.01
N VAL A 34 29.66 -3.95 -15.77
CA VAL A 34 30.77 -4.87 -15.50
C VAL A 34 30.47 -6.27 -16.03
N LEU A 35 29.28 -6.82 -15.73
CA LEU A 35 28.87 -8.13 -16.21
C LEU A 35 28.74 -8.17 -17.72
N GLY A 36 28.23 -7.11 -18.35
CA GLY A 36 28.14 -6.99 -19.79
C GLY A 36 29.51 -6.99 -20.47
N VAL A 37 30.48 -6.26 -19.92
CA VAL A 37 31.87 -6.24 -20.42
C VAL A 37 32.51 -7.62 -20.28
N VAL A 38 32.37 -8.27 -19.11
CA VAL A 38 32.88 -9.63 -18.88
C VAL A 38 32.24 -10.63 -19.86
N ALA A 39 30.93 -10.56 -20.07
CA ALA A 39 30.23 -11.42 -21.02
C ALA A 39 30.65 -11.15 -22.48
N ALA A 40 30.92 -9.90 -22.86
CA ALA A 40 31.43 -9.55 -24.18
C ALA A 40 32.83 -10.14 -24.44
N LEU A 41 33.67 -10.20 -23.40
CA LEU A 41 35.01 -10.79 -23.44
C LEU A 41 34.98 -12.32 -23.49
N LEU A 42 34.06 -12.96 -22.77
CA LEU A 42 34.01 -14.42 -22.61
C LEU A 42 33.14 -15.15 -23.64
N LEU A 43 32.09 -14.51 -24.15
CA LEU A 43 31.16 -15.11 -25.11
C LEU A 43 31.27 -14.43 -26.48
N THR A 44 30.43 -13.41 -26.70
CA THR A 44 30.42 -12.60 -27.91
C THR A 44 30.03 -11.16 -27.54
N PRO A 45 30.51 -10.16 -28.30
CA PRO A 45 30.16 -8.76 -28.07
C PRO A 45 28.65 -8.50 -28.05
N GLU A 46 27.90 -9.21 -28.89
CA GLU A 46 26.44 -9.09 -28.98
C GLU A 46 25.74 -9.55 -27.69
N VAL A 47 26.18 -10.68 -27.12
CA VAL A 47 25.62 -11.21 -25.86
C VAL A 47 25.94 -10.28 -24.69
N GLY A 48 27.17 -9.77 -24.62
CA GLY A 48 27.57 -8.82 -23.59
C GLY A 48 26.79 -7.52 -23.64
N LEU A 49 26.56 -6.98 -24.85
CA LEU A 49 25.74 -5.79 -25.06
C LEU A 49 24.28 -6.03 -24.64
N ALA A 50 23.68 -7.16 -25.03
CA ALA A 50 22.31 -7.51 -24.68
C ALA A 50 22.12 -7.60 -23.16
N LEU A 51 23.06 -8.22 -22.44
CA LEU A 51 23.06 -8.34 -20.98
C LEU A 51 23.16 -6.99 -20.28
N ALA A 52 24.10 -6.14 -20.71
CA ALA A 52 24.25 -4.79 -20.16
C ALA A 52 22.96 -3.98 -20.34
N LEU A 53 22.38 -4.03 -21.54
CA LEU A 53 21.18 -3.27 -21.87
C LEU A 53 19.96 -3.76 -21.07
N ALA A 54 19.80 -5.07 -20.91
CA ALA A 54 18.70 -5.65 -20.15
C ALA A 54 18.74 -5.26 -18.66
N LEU A 55 19.93 -5.25 -18.04
CA LEU A 55 20.11 -4.89 -16.64
C LEU A 55 19.89 -3.39 -16.40
N VAL A 56 20.45 -2.54 -17.28
CA VAL A 56 20.24 -1.09 -17.22
C VAL A 56 18.76 -0.76 -17.45
N ALA A 57 18.12 -1.36 -18.46
CA ALA A 57 16.71 -1.16 -18.75
C ALA A 57 15.82 -1.56 -17.57
N SER A 58 16.11 -2.70 -16.92
CA SER A 58 15.36 -3.17 -15.74
C SER A 58 15.49 -2.20 -14.56
N ALA A 59 16.70 -1.67 -14.31
CA ALA A 59 16.95 -0.68 -13.26
C ALA A 59 16.21 0.64 -13.53
N VAL A 60 16.31 1.15 -14.77
CA VAL A 60 15.62 2.39 -15.19
C VAL A 60 14.10 2.21 -15.09
N TRP A 61 13.59 1.06 -15.52
CA TRP A 61 12.16 0.74 -15.42
C TRP A 61 11.67 0.72 -13.96
N ALA A 62 12.46 0.19 -13.02
CA ALA A 62 12.12 0.19 -11.60
C ALA A 62 11.98 1.62 -11.04
N VAL A 63 12.89 2.53 -11.41
CA VAL A 63 12.84 3.94 -10.96
C VAL A 63 11.61 4.66 -11.54
N ILE A 64 11.38 4.53 -12.85
CA ILE A 64 10.25 5.19 -13.53
C ILE A 64 8.92 4.65 -13.00
N SER A 65 8.81 3.33 -12.86
CA SER A 65 7.58 2.68 -12.38
C SER A 65 7.32 2.97 -10.90
N GLY A 66 8.36 3.13 -10.08
CA GLY A 66 8.23 3.54 -8.68
C GLY A 66 7.67 4.96 -8.52
N GLY A 67 8.18 5.92 -9.29
CA GLY A 67 7.72 7.32 -9.22
C GLY A 67 6.35 7.59 -9.85
N ARG A 68 5.83 6.67 -10.67
CA ARG A 68 4.51 6.80 -11.31
C ARG A 68 3.37 6.18 -10.50
N ARG A 69 3.68 5.36 -9.50
CA ARG A 69 2.67 4.77 -8.62
C ARG A 69 2.16 5.84 -7.68
N ARG A 70 0.87 6.12 -7.75
CA ARG A 70 0.18 7.05 -6.87
C ARG A 70 -1.16 6.46 -6.47
N LEU A 71 -1.52 6.60 -5.20
CA LEU A 71 -2.83 6.23 -4.69
C LEU A 71 -3.49 7.50 -4.14
N TRP A 72 -4.73 7.75 -4.56
CA TRP A 72 -5.48 8.90 -4.06
C TRP A 72 -6.96 8.56 -3.99
N ILE A 73 -7.67 9.27 -3.13
CA ILE A 73 -9.13 9.27 -3.07
C ILE A 73 -9.64 10.63 -3.51
N ASP A 74 -10.66 10.62 -4.34
CA ASP A 74 -11.32 11.84 -4.83
C ASP A 74 -12.81 11.56 -4.93
N HIS A 75 -13.63 12.36 -4.25
CA HIS A 75 -15.10 12.21 -4.22
C HIS A 75 -15.61 10.78 -3.91
N GLY A 76 -14.90 10.01 -3.07
CA GLY A 76 -15.25 8.62 -2.74
C GLY A 76 -14.76 7.57 -3.75
N VAL A 77 -14.07 7.97 -4.81
CA VAL A 77 -13.43 7.07 -5.77
C VAL A 77 -11.96 6.89 -5.39
N VAL A 78 -11.58 5.66 -5.05
CA VAL A 78 -10.19 5.32 -4.79
C VAL A 78 -9.52 4.93 -6.09
N SER A 79 -8.52 5.72 -6.48
CA SER A 79 -7.78 5.59 -7.72
C SER A 79 -6.34 5.15 -7.44
N ARG A 80 -5.96 4.01 -8.01
CA ARG A 80 -4.58 3.51 -7.99
C ARG A 80 -3.97 3.61 -9.38
N ARG A 81 -2.98 4.48 -9.53
CA ARG A 81 -2.15 4.50 -10.74
C ARG A 81 -1.04 3.47 -10.61
N GLY A 82 -1.07 2.44 -11.45
CA GLY A 82 0.06 1.53 -11.63
C GLY A 82 1.10 2.10 -12.60
N ALA A 83 2.09 1.27 -12.98
CA ALA A 83 3.11 1.67 -13.95
C ALA A 83 2.52 1.95 -15.35
N LEU A 84 1.49 1.18 -15.73
CA LEU A 84 0.88 1.20 -17.06
C LEU A 84 -0.63 1.43 -17.04
N ARG A 85 -1.34 0.92 -16.04
CA ARG A 85 -2.81 1.00 -15.94
C ARG A 85 -3.24 1.71 -14.67
N THR A 86 -4.31 2.49 -14.75
CA THR A 86 -4.99 3.06 -13.58
C THR A 86 -6.21 2.20 -13.27
N ARG A 87 -6.35 1.79 -12.01
CA ARG A 87 -7.55 1.11 -11.49
C ARG A 87 -8.31 2.10 -10.63
N ARG A 88 -9.63 2.14 -10.77
CA ARG A 88 -10.51 3.01 -9.98
C ARG A 88 -11.65 2.17 -9.46
N VAL A 89 -12.03 2.39 -8.21
CA VAL A 89 -13.17 1.76 -7.56
C VAL A 89 -13.92 2.84 -6.80
N ASN A 90 -15.23 2.93 -6.98
CA ASN A 90 -16.08 3.76 -6.13
C ASN A 90 -16.26 3.03 -4.81
N VAL A 91 -15.81 3.65 -3.71
CA VAL A 91 -15.94 3.06 -2.37
C VAL A 91 -17.39 3.01 -1.93
N THR A 92 -18.22 3.94 -2.43
CA THR A 92 -19.66 4.01 -2.14
C THR A 92 -20.38 2.77 -2.69
N ASP A 93 -20.03 2.39 -3.92
CA ASP A 93 -20.66 1.28 -4.65
C ASP A 93 -19.87 -0.05 -4.47
N ALA A 94 -18.93 -0.10 -3.55
CA ALA A 94 -18.07 -1.27 -3.40
C ALA A 94 -18.83 -2.48 -2.84
N THR A 95 -18.88 -3.56 -3.61
CA THR A 95 -19.47 -4.85 -3.21
C THR A 95 -18.63 -5.58 -2.16
N SER A 96 -17.32 -5.36 -2.14
CA SER A 96 -16.39 -6.02 -1.20
C SER A 96 -15.51 -5.01 -0.48
N VAL A 97 -15.51 -5.11 0.85
CA VAL A 97 -14.64 -4.31 1.73
C VAL A 97 -14.06 -5.25 2.78
N GLU A 98 -12.74 -5.37 2.80
CA GLU A 98 -12.03 -6.30 3.66
C GLU A 98 -10.79 -5.67 4.28
N LEU A 99 -10.49 -6.03 5.53
CA LEU A 99 -9.22 -5.69 6.18
C LEU A 99 -8.26 -6.87 6.05
N VAL A 100 -7.18 -6.65 5.32
CA VAL A 100 -6.11 -7.64 5.12
C VAL A 100 -4.90 -7.20 5.91
N VAL A 101 -4.36 -8.10 6.72
CA VAL A 101 -3.11 -7.89 7.45
C VAL A 101 -2.07 -8.85 6.92
N ARG A 102 -0.89 -8.30 6.65
CA ARG A 102 0.32 -9.07 6.39
C ARG A 102 1.22 -8.97 7.61
N VAL A 103 1.53 -10.10 8.23
CA VAL A 103 2.45 -10.20 9.36
C VAL A 103 3.84 -10.57 8.84
N ALA A 104 4.82 -9.74 9.19
CA ALA A 104 6.22 -9.94 8.86
C ALA A 104 7.08 -9.10 9.81
N ARG A 105 8.39 -8.98 9.55
CA ARG A 105 9.26 -8.04 10.29
C ARG A 105 8.70 -6.61 10.31
N VAL A 106 8.02 -6.21 9.23
CA VAL A 106 7.18 -5.02 9.16
C VAL A 106 5.77 -5.51 8.83
N SER A 107 4.89 -5.47 9.82
CA SER A 107 3.49 -5.84 9.64
C SER A 107 2.76 -4.73 8.90
N GLN A 108 1.89 -5.09 7.97
CA GLN A 108 1.17 -4.15 7.11
C GLN A 108 -0.32 -4.38 7.21
N VAL A 109 -1.07 -3.32 7.48
CA VAL A 109 -2.53 -3.34 7.51
C VAL A 109 -3.06 -2.63 6.28
N VAL A 110 -3.97 -3.28 5.58
CA VAL A 110 -4.39 -2.90 4.24
C VAL A 110 -5.89 -3.04 4.10
N LEU A 111 -6.54 -2.00 3.59
CA LEU A 111 -7.93 -2.04 3.20
C LEU A 111 -8.02 -2.52 1.75
N ARG A 112 -8.73 -3.62 1.51
CA ARG A 112 -9.05 -4.10 0.18
C ARG A 112 -10.48 -3.70 -0.13
N VAL A 113 -10.66 -2.86 -1.14
CA VAL A 113 -11.96 -2.41 -1.63
C VAL A 113 -12.12 -2.92 -3.05
N GLY A 114 -13.23 -3.56 -3.34
CA GLY A 114 -13.52 -4.09 -4.66
C GLY A 114 -14.98 -3.96 -5.05
N ASP A 115 -15.15 -3.87 -6.36
CA ASP A 115 -16.42 -3.95 -7.08
C ASP A 115 -16.33 -5.15 -8.05
N ASP A 116 -17.43 -5.53 -8.70
CA ASP A 116 -17.65 -6.79 -9.43
C ASP A 116 -16.57 -7.16 -10.46
N GLY A 117 -15.75 -6.22 -10.92
CA GLY A 117 -14.64 -6.47 -11.85
C GLY A 117 -13.28 -5.90 -11.43
N THR A 118 -13.18 -5.13 -10.34
CA THR A 118 -11.94 -4.43 -9.99
C THR A 118 -11.73 -4.35 -8.49
N THR A 119 -10.53 -4.74 -8.04
CA THR A 119 -10.06 -4.58 -6.67
C THR A 119 -8.93 -3.55 -6.58
N VAL A 120 -9.00 -2.72 -5.55
CA VAL A 120 -7.96 -1.76 -5.16
C VAL A 120 -7.57 -2.00 -3.71
N THR A 121 -6.29 -1.83 -3.45
CA THR A 121 -5.65 -2.16 -2.18
C THR A 121 -5.05 -0.87 -1.65
N VAL A 122 -5.53 -0.42 -0.49
CA VAL A 122 -5.17 0.84 0.16
C VAL A 122 -4.40 0.51 1.43
N PRO A 123 -3.09 0.82 1.49
CA PRO A 123 -2.31 0.57 2.71
C PRO A 123 -2.73 1.60 3.78
N LEU A 124 -3.12 1.10 4.96
CA LEU A 124 -3.61 1.93 6.07
C LEU A 124 -2.55 2.16 7.14
N ALA A 125 -1.71 1.15 7.41
CA ALA A 125 -0.65 1.25 8.40
C ALA A 125 0.50 0.26 8.13
N LEU A 126 1.67 0.62 8.65
CA LEU A 126 2.87 -0.21 8.74
C LEU A 126 3.34 -0.21 10.19
N TYR A 127 3.59 -1.37 10.77
CA TYR A 127 4.03 -1.52 12.16
C TYR A 127 5.31 -2.34 12.28
N THR A 128 6.11 -1.98 13.27
CA THR A 128 7.30 -2.66 13.75
C THR A 128 7.21 -2.72 15.27
N GLY A 129 6.66 -3.82 15.80
CA GLY A 129 6.30 -3.93 17.22
C GLY A 129 5.26 -2.87 17.60
N ASP A 130 5.57 -2.06 18.61
CA ASP A 130 4.68 -1.01 19.14
C ASP A 130 4.86 0.35 18.45
N SER A 131 5.66 0.42 17.40
CA SER A 131 5.89 1.63 16.61
C SER A 131 5.44 1.41 15.18
N GLY A 132 5.07 2.49 14.49
CA GLY A 132 4.62 2.36 13.11
C GLY A 132 4.40 3.67 12.39
N ARG A 133 4.00 3.54 11.14
CA ARG A 133 3.53 4.62 10.29
C ARG A 133 2.12 4.31 9.85
N GLU A 134 1.19 5.13 10.31
CA GLU A 134 -0.20 5.08 9.91
C GLU A 134 -0.48 6.12 8.83
N LEU A 135 -1.59 5.94 8.13
CA LEU A 135 -2.08 6.91 7.18
C LEU A 135 -2.55 8.16 7.93
N GLY A 136 -2.24 9.35 7.40
CA GLY A 136 -2.57 10.59 8.08
C GLY A 136 -4.08 10.81 8.29
N PRO A 137 -4.47 11.62 9.29
CA PRO A 137 -5.86 11.72 9.74
C PRO A 137 -6.82 12.21 8.64
N VAL A 138 -6.37 13.12 7.76
CA VAL A 138 -7.19 13.62 6.62
C VAL A 138 -7.52 12.49 5.64
N ALA A 139 -6.54 11.64 5.33
CA ALA A 139 -6.69 10.53 4.40
C ALA A 139 -7.54 9.40 5.01
N LEU A 140 -7.33 9.07 6.29
CA LEU A 140 -8.19 8.14 7.01
C LEU A 140 -9.64 8.65 7.10
N ARG A 141 -9.83 9.94 7.39
CA ARG A 141 -11.16 10.58 7.44
C ARG A 141 -11.86 10.48 6.09
N ALA A 142 -11.15 10.80 4.99
CA ALA A 142 -11.71 10.73 3.65
C ALA A 142 -12.16 9.31 3.28
N ILE A 143 -11.39 8.28 3.66
CA ILE A 143 -11.77 6.88 3.46
C ILE A 143 -12.98 6.51 4.34
N ALA A 144 -12.95 6.87 5.62
CA ALA A 144 -14.04 6.59 6.55
C ALA A 144 -15.37 7.21 6.08
N ASP A 145 -15.33 8.47 5.64
CA ASP A 145 -16.51 9.16 5.12
C ASP A 145 -17.01 8.56 3.81
N ALA A 146 -16.12 8.04 2.95
CA ALA A 146 -16.51 7.33 1.73
C ALA A 146 -17.16 5.97 2.03
N LEU A 147 -16.60 5.21 2.97
CA LEU A 147 -17.16 3.94 3.43
C LEU A 147 -18.51 4.12 4.13
N ALA A 148 -18.67 5.18 4.94
CA ALA A 148 -19.92 5.49 5.63
C ALA A 148 -21.09 5.83 4.68
N ARG A 149 -20.79 6.19 3.43
CA ARG A 149 -21.81 6.41 2.38
C ARG A 149 -22.20 5.13 1.64
N SER A 150 -21.44 4.05 1.80
CA SER A 150 -21.77 2.77 1.18
C SER A 150 -22.96 2.12 1.87
N SER A 151 -23.77 1.39 1.10
CA SER A 151 -24.92 0.64 1.60
C SER A 151 -24.56 -0.75 2.16
N THR A 152 -23.30 -1.16 2.07
CA THR A 152 -22.86 -2.50 2.51
C THR A 152 -22.51 -2.53 3.99
N ALA A 153 -22.90 -3.60 4.69
CA ALA A 153 -22.57 -3.79 6.10
C ALA A 153 -21.05 -3.85 6.37
N PRO A 154 -20.22 -4.53 5.56
CA PRO A 154 -18.76 -4.52 5.75
C PRO A 154 -18.14 -3.11 5.63
N ALA A 155 -18.66 -2.26 4.74
CA ALA A 155 -18.20 -0.89 4.63
C ALA A 155 -18.52 -0.06 5.88
N ALA A 156 -19.73 -0.20 6.43
CA ALA A 156 -20.13 0.48 7.66
C ALA A 156 -19.30 0.03 8.88
N ALA A 157 -19.02 -1.27 9.01
CA ALA A 157 -18.15 -1.80 10.04
C ALA A 157 -16.72 -1.23 9.91
N MET A 158 -16.19 -1.21 8.69
CA MET A 158 -14.88 -0.63 8.43
C MET A 158 -14.81 0.87 8.71
N ALA A 159 -15.85 1.63 8.33
CA ALA A 159 -15.94 3.05 8.66
C ALA A 159 -15.87 3.29 10.17
N SER A 160 -16.54 2.44 10.96
CA SER A 160 -16.52 2.50 12.43
C SER A 160 -15.13 2.21 13.01
N VAL A 161 -14.39 1.24 12.45
CA VAL A 161 -12.99 0.98 12.81
C VAL A 161 -12.11 2.19 12.53
N LEU A 162 -12.22 2.80 11.35
CA LEU A 162 -11.41 3.97 10.98
C LEU A 162 -11.76 5.21 11.81
N ILE A 163 -13.03 5.42 12.15
CA ILE A 163 -13.44 6.51 13.05
C ILE A 163 -12.88 6.28 14.46
N THR A 164 -12.87 5.04 14.94
CA THR A 164 -12.30 4.69 16.25
C THR A 164 -10.79 4.87 16.26
N GLN A 165 -10.11 4.51 15.17
CA GLN A 165 -8.70 4.81 14.97
C GLN A 165 -8.41 6.30 15.06
N LEU A 166 -9.17 7.13 14.34
CA LEU A 166 -9.01 8.59 14.35
C LEU A 166 -9.26 9.18 15.75
N ARG A 167 -10.22 8.65 16.50
CA ARG A 167 -10.48 9.06 17.89
C ARG A 167 -9.36 8.64 18.84
N ALA A 168 -8.77 7.47 18.65
CA ALA A 168 -7.62 7.01 19.42
C ALA A 168 -6.40 7.89 19.13
N GLU A 169 -6.13 8.17 17.86
CA GLU A 169 -5.05 9.08 17.45
C GLU A 169 -5.24 10.50 18.00
N ALA A 170 -6.46 11.05 17.94
CA ALA A 170 -6.77 12.38 18.47
C ALA A 170 -6.64 12.50 20.00
N ARG A 171 -6.57 11.37 20.72
CA ARG A 171 -6.32 11.32 22.17
C ARG A 171 -4.87 10.97 22.51
N ASP A 172 -3.99 10.96 21.51
CA ASP A 172 -2.60 10.51 21.64
C ASP A 172 -2.48 9.09 22.24
N ALA A 173 -3.46 8.22 21.96
CA ALA A 173 -3.46 6.85 22.43
C ALA A 173 -2.24 6.08 21.89
N GLY A 174 -1.66 5.23 22.74
CA GLY A 174 -0.52 4.37 22.37
C GLY A 174 -0.91 3.36 21.28
N ALA A 175 0.08 2.75 20.63
CA ALA A 175 -0.17 1.82 19.52
C ALA A 175 -1.09 0.66 19.93
N ALA A 176 -0.91 0.08 21.11
CA ALA A 176 -1.73 -1.04 21.60
C ALA A 176 -3.24 -0.71 21.74
N GLU A 177 -3.59 0.57 21.91
CA GLU A 177 -4.98 1.04 22.02
C GLU A 177 -5.60 1.33 20.65
N ARG A 178 -4.80 1.37 19.59
CA ARG A 178 -5.24 1.71 18.24
C ARG A 178 -5.83 0.50 17.52
N PRO A 179 -7.08 0.55 17.02
CA PRO A 179 -7.73 -0.53 16.28
C PRO A 179 -6.88 -1.18 15.18
N LEU A 180 -6.15 -0.37 14.39
CA LEU A 180 -5.32 -0.91 13.31
C LEU A 180 -4.11 -1.71 13.82
N HIS A 181 -3.53 -1.35 14.96
CA HIS A 181 -2.45 -2.13 15.58
C HIS A 181 -3.02 -3.43 16.19
N ARG A 182 -4.16 -3.33 16.89
CA ARG A 182 -4.87 -4.51 17.44
C ARG A 182 -5.20 -5.54 16.36
N ALA A 183 -5.53 -5.11 15.14
CA ALA A 183 -5.78 -5.99 14.00
C ALA A 183 -4.59 -6.91 13.67
N VAL A 184 -3.35 -6.44 13.86
CA VAL A 184 -2.14 -7.26 13.69
C VAL A 184 -2.13 -8.38 14.72
N GLY A 185 -2.35 -8.04 15.98
CA GLY A 185 -2.41 -9.01 17.07
C GLY A 185 -3.54 -10.04 16.90
N VAL A 186 -4.67 -9.67 16.30
CA VAL A 186 -5.77 -10.61 15.99
C VAL A 186 -5.32 -11.68 14.99
N ILE A 187 -4.62 -11.29 13.92
CA ILE A 187 -4.15 -12.22 12.89
C ILE A 187 -3.00 -13.10 13.38
N GLU A 188 -2.10 -12.54 14.20
CA GLU A 188 -1.04 -13.29 14.87
C GLU A 188 -1.61 -14.35 15.82
N ARG A 189 -2.49 -13.96 16.75
CA ARG A 189 -3.09 -14.86 17.75
C ARG A 189 -3.90 -15.99 17.12
N ALA A 190 -4.52 -15.74 15.97
CA ALA A 190 -5.29 -16.73 15.26
C ALA A 190 -4.45 -17.62 14.33
N GLY A 191 -3.12 -17.49 14.30
CA GLY A 191 -2.24 -18.35 13.50
C GLY A 191 -2.40 -18.16 11.99
N ARG A 192 -2.91 -17.01 11.53
CA ARG A 192 -3.14 -16.70 10.10
C ARG A 192 -1.99 -15.92 9.46
N ALA A 193 -0.80 -15.99 10.05
CA ALA A 193 0.42 -15.46 9.44
C ALA A 193 0.86 -16.34 8.25
N PRO A 194 1.47 -15.78 7.18
CA PRO A 194 1.93 -14.40 7.05
C PRO A 194 0.89 -13.41 6.50
N VAL A 195 -0.26 -13.87 6.02
CA VAL A 195 -1.31 -13.00 5.47
C VAL A 195 -2.68 -13.55 5.87
N GLY A 196 -3.51 -12.71 6.48
CA GLY A 196 -4.88 -13.05 6.84
C GLY A 196 -5.84 -11.90 6.63
N THR A 197 -7.09 -12.24 6.30
CA THR A 197 -8.21 -11.30 6.25
C THR A 197 -8.97 -11.41 7.56
N LEU A 198 -9.35 -10.27 8.14
CA LEU A 198 -10.19 -10.25 9.34
C LEU A 198 -11.63 -10.63 8.97
N THR A 199 -12.26 -11.41 9.84
CA THR A 199 -13.69 -11.71 9.74
C THR A 199 -14.55 -10.55 10.25
N ASP A 200 -15.84 -10.54 9.93
CA ASP A 200 -16.76 -9.50 10.41
C ASP A 200 -16.80 -9.40 11.94
N SER A 201 -16.75 -10.55 12.64
CA SER A 201 -16.69 -10.60 14.10
C SER A 201 -15.38 -10.00 14.65
N GLU A 202 -14.27 -10.21 13.96
CA GLU A 202 -12.98 -9.66 14.34
C GLU A 202 -12.92 -8.16 14.09
N VAL A 203 -13.47 -7.69 12.97
CA VAL A 203 -13.61 -6.26 12.67
C VAL A 203 -14.48 -5.59 13.73
N ALA A 204 -15.59 -6.22 14.15
CA ALA A 204 -16.44 -5.69 15.22
C ALA A 204 -15.65 -5.54 16.54
N SER A 205 -14.85 -6.54 16.92
CA SER A 205 -14.02 -6.51 18.13
C SER A 205 -12.95 -5.40 18.15
N LEU A 206 -12.67 -4.77 17.01
CA LEU A 206 -11.72 -3.65 16.94
C LEU A 206 -12.34 -2.31 17.32
N VAL A 207 -13.67 -2.22 17.41
CA VAL A 207 -14.40 -0.99 17.79
C VAL A 207 -14.73 -0.96 19.28
N ASP A 208 -14.74 -2.13 19.92
CA ASP A 208 -14.91 -2.32 21.36
C ASP A 208 -13.64 -1.96 22.16
#